data_AF-A0A536I1V5-F1
#
_entry.id   AF-A0A536I1V5-F1
#
_cell.length_a   1.000
_cell.length_b   1.000
_cell.length_c   1.000
_cell.angle_alpha   90.00
_cell.angle_beta   90.00
_cell.angle_gamma   90.00
#
_symmetry.space_group_name_H-M   'P 1'
#
loop_
_entity.id
_entity.type
_entity.pdbx_description
1 polymer ?
#
loop_
_entity_poly.entity_id
_entity_poly.type
_entity_poly.pdbx_seq_one_letter_code
_entity_poly.pdbx_strand_id
1 'polypeptide(L)'
;MTRKPLKGIFFDFGNTLIAEEPDKHLWEMAVVPLPHAVEVLTELKPRFRLGIISNTVGSGDAELAAVLERAGMLRLIDALVTSRDFGRAKPDPAIYVEGARRLGVALACTCMVG
;
A
#
# COMPACT_ATOMS: atom_id res chain seq x y z
N MET A 1 -21.41 -12.64 17.27
CA MET A 1 -21.08 -12.06 15.95
C MET A 1 -19.91 -12.83 15.37
N THR A 2 -20.09 -13.52 14.24
CA THR A 2 -19.01 -14.23 13.54
C THR A 2 -18.16 -13.23 12.76
N ARG A 3 -16.85 -13.18 13.04
CA ARG A 3 -15.91 -12.29 12.35
C ARG A 3 -15.79 -12.73 10.89
N LYS A 4 -16.00 -11.82 9.94
CA LYS A 4 -15.83 -12.13 8.50
C LYS A 4 -14.37 -12.51 8.24
N PRO A 5 -14.10 -13.51 7.38
CA PRO A 5 -12.72 -13.88 7.05
C PRO A 5 -12.02 -12.73 6.32
N LEU A 6 -10.75 -12.48 6.66
CA LEU A 6 -9.92 -11.51 5.96
C LEU A 6 -9.67 -11.99 4.51
N LYS A 7 -9.70 -11.04 3.59
CA LYS A 7 -9.50 -11.26 2.14
C LYS A 7 -8.48 -10.30 1.54
N GLY A 8 -8.31 -9.12 2.16
CA GLY A 8 -7.37 -8.11 1.69
C GLY A 8 -6.52 -7.52 2.82
N ILE A 9 -5.30 -7.14 2.50
CA ILE A 9 -4.38 -6.47 3.43
C ILE A 9 -3.88 -5.21 2.74
N PHE A 10 -4.09 -4.06 3.37
CA PHE A 10 -3.44 -2.82 2.98
C PHE A 10 -2.18 -2.62 3.80
N PHE A 11 -1.12 -2.14 3.15
CA PHE A 11 0.11 -1.72 3.80
C PHE A 11 0.27 -0.20 3.67
N ASP A 12 0.83 0.43 4.69
CA ASP A 12 1.51 1.70 4.49
C ASP A 12 2.77 1.49 3.64
N PHE A 13 3.27 2.57 3.06
CA PHE A 13 4.45 2.52 2.23
C PHE A 13 5.72 2.88 3.01
N GLY A 14 5.84 4.14 3.44
CA GLY A 14 6.96 4.63 4.24
C GLY A 14 6.99 3.99 5.62
N ASN A 15 8.19 3.65 6.11
CA ASN A 15 8.43 3.01 7.40
C ASN A 15 7.66 1.68 7.64
N THR A 16 7.12 1.07 6.58
CA THR A 16 6.46 -0.24 6.62
C THR A 16 6.99 -1.17 5.55
N LEU A 17 7.06 -0.72 4.30
CA LEU A 17 7.61 -1.51 3.19
C LEU A 17 8.99 -1.00 2.75
N ILE A 18 9.20 0.31 2.79
CA ILE A 18 10.43 0.99 2.40
C ILE A 18 10.90 1.88 3.56
N ALA A 19 12.22 2.02 3.74
CA ALA A 19 12.77 3.02 4.65
C ALA A 19 12.40 4.43 4.17
N GLU A 20 11.76 5.23 5.02
CA GLU A 20 11.44 6.61 4.66
C GLU A 20 12.69 7.49 4.76
N GLU A 21 12.87 8.37 3.77
CA GLU A 21 13.90 9.42 3.82
C GLU A 21 13.17 10.76 3.97
N PRO A 22 13.30 11.43 5.13
CA PRO A 22 12.68 12.72 5.35
C PRO A 22 13.05 13.73 4.26
N ASP A 23 12.10 14.60 3.91
CA ASP A 23 12.29 15.73 2.99
C ASP A 23 12.69 15.39 1.55
N LYS A 24 12.63 14.10 1.15
CA LYS A 24 12.84 13.67 -0.23
C LYS A 24 11.56 13.33 -0.94
N HIS A 25 11.51 13.64 -2.23
CA HIS A 25 10.45 13.13 -3.10
C HIS A 25 10.70 11.66 -3.46
N LEU A 26 9.63 10.91 -3.79
CA LEU A 26 9.76 9.48 -4.14
C LEU A 26 10.73 9.20 -5.31
N TRP A 27 10.96 10.16 -6.20
CA TRP A 27 11.92 10.05 -7.30
C TRP A 27 13.38 10.29 -6.88
N GLU A 28 13.61 10.90 -5.71
CA GLU A 28 14.93 11.14 -5.10
C GLU A 28 15.33 10.05 -4.10
N MET A 29 14.36 9.30 -3.59
CA MET A 29 14.59 8.28 -2.58
C MET A 29 15.35 7.07 -3.14
N ALA A 30 16.32 6.59 -2.36
CA ALA A 30 16.86 5.25 -2.55
C ALA A 30 15.75 4.25 -2.19
N VAL A 31 15.31 3.47 -3.18
CA VAL A 31 14.22 2.50 -2.98
C VAL A 31 14.77 1.25 -2.31
N VAL A 32 14.92 1.31 -0.98
CA VAL A 32 15.45 0.20 -0.18
C VAL A 32 14.31 -0.42 0.62
N PRO A 33 13.86 -1.65 0.27
CA PRO A 33 12.89 -2.37 1.08
C PRO A 33 13.40 -2.56 2.50
N LEU A 34 12.49 -2.44 3.48
CA LEU A 34 12.78 -2.85 4.83
C LEU A 34 13.07 -4.36 4.87
N PRO A 35 13.88 -4.84 5.85
CA PRO A 35 14.15 -6.26 6.00
C PRO A 35 12.85 -7.08 5.99
N HIS A 36 12.85 -8.18 5.23
CA HIS A 36 11.72 -9.11 5.06
C HIS A 36 10.45 -8.54 4.39
N ALA A 37 10.40 -7.27 3.97
CA ALA A 37 9.19 -6.71 3.35
C ALA A 37 8.77 -7.50 2.10
N VAL A 38 9.71 -7.79 1.21
CA VAL A 38 9.45 -8.58 -0.02
C VAL A 38 9.06 -10.02 0.30
N GLU A 39 9.69 -10.63 1.30
CA GLU A 39 9.41 -12.00 1.75
C GLU A 39 7.98 -12.12 2.27
N VAL A 40 7.59 -11.25 3.20
CA VAL A 40 6.24 -11.20 3.78
C VAL A 40 5.19 -10.97 2.69
N LEU A 41 5.38 -10.01 1.79
CA LEU A 41 4.45 -9.79 0.69
C LEU A 41 4.33 -11.02 -0.22
N THR A 42 5.44 -11.71 -0.48
CA THR A 42 5.47 -12.93 -1.29
C THR A 42 4.70 -14.07 -0.62
N GLU A 43 4.86 -14.27 0.69
CA GLU A 43 4.15 -15.31 1.44
C GLU A 43 2.64 -15.04 1.58
N LEU A 44 2.25 -13.76 1.67
CA LEU A 44 0.84 -13.37 1.83
C LEU A 44 0.08 -13.38 0.51
N LYS A 45 0.75 -13.09 -0.61
CA LYS A 45 0.13 -12.96 -1.95
C LYS A 45 -0.75 -14.13 -2.37
N PRO A 46 -0.41 -15.42 -2.12
CA PRO A 46 -1.28 -16.54 -2.48
C PRO A 46 -2.58 -16.61 -1.68
N ARG A 47 -2.68 -15.91 -0.54
CA ARG A 47 -3.80 -16.02 0.42
C ARG A 47 -4.67 -14.77 0.46
N PHE A 48 -4.11 -13.60 0.15
CA PHE A 48 -4.78 -12.31 0.27
C PHE A 48 -4.54 -11.43 -0.95
N ARG A 49 -5.49 -10.54 -1.22
CA ARG A 49 -5.28 -9.40 -2.12
C ARG A 49 -4.46 -8.35 -1.36
N LEU A 50 -3.36 -7.89 -1.94
CA LEU A 50 -2.44 -6.97 -1.26
C LEU A 50 -2.57 -5.58 -1.88
N GLY A 51 -2.76 -4.55 -1.06
CA GLY A 51 -2.83 -3.17 -1.54
C GLY A 51 -1.91 -2.26 -0.75
N ILE A 52 -1.67 -1.06 -1.27
CA ILE A 52 -0.98 0.01 -0.53
C ILE A 52 -1.90 1.22 -0.44
N ILE A 53 -1.95 1.80 0.76
CA ILE A 53 -2.59 3.09 1.03
C ILE A 53 -1.56 4.01 1.66
N SER A 54 -1.14 5.04 0.91
CA SER A 54 -0.06 5.93 1.32
C SER A 54 -0.51 7.39 1.36
N ASN A 55 -0.15 8.10 2.42
CA ASN A 55 -0.27 9.55 2.44
C ASN A 55 0.94 10.14 1.74
N THR A 56 0.72 10.88 0.66
CA THR A 56 1.76 11.49 -0.16
C THR A 56 1.38 12.93 -0.50
N VAL A 57 2.40 13.80 -0.62
CA VAL A 57 2.22 15.21 -1.00
C VAL A 57 2.49 15.41 -2.49
N GLY A 58 3.65 14.95 -2.98
CA GLY A 58 4.13 15.23 -4.33
C GLY A 58 4.09 14.05 -5.31
N SER A 59 3.66 12.86 -4.87
CA SER A 59 3.68 11.64 -5.70
C SER A 59 2.35 10.92 -5.68
N GLY A 60 1.86 10.55 -6.86
CA GLY A 60 0.58 9.88 -7.07
C GLY A 60 0.76 8.39 -7.21
N ASP A 61 -0.27 7.71 -7.70
CA ASP A 61 -0.29 6.26 -7.85
C ASP A 61 0.75 5.80 -8.89
N ALA A 62 0.93 6.58 -9.97
CA ALA A 62 1.87 6.26 -11.04
C ALA A 62 3.33 6.34 -10.56
N GLU A 63 3.69 7.38 -9.81
CA GLU A 63 5.03 7.53 -9.26
C GLU A 63 5.31 6.45 -8.20
N LEU A 64 4.32 6.13 -7.35
CA LEU A 64 4.45 5.03 -6.39
C LEU A 64 4.60 3.68 -7.10
N ALA A 65 3.87 3.43 -8.19
CA ALA A 65 4.01 2.21 -8.98
C ALA A 65 5.42 2.07 -9.58
N ALA A 66 5.99 3.17 -10.10
CA ALA A 66 7.35 3.18 -10.64
C ALA A 66 8.41 2.88 -9.56
N VAL A 67 8.18 3.35 -8.33
CA VAL A 67 9.05 3.04 -7.17
C VAL A 67 8.95 1.56 -6.82
N LEU A 68 7.75 1.00 -6.75
CA LEU A 68 7.52 -0.42 -6.47
C LEU A 68 8.12 -1.34 -7.54
N GLU A 69 8.12 -0.91 -8.81
CA GLU A 69 8.75 -1.64 -9.90
C GLU A 69 10.27 -1.73 -9.69
N ARG A 70 10.93 -0.60 -9.37
CA ARG A 70 12.36 -0.59 -9.03
C ARG A 70 12.69 -1.43 -7.80
N ALA A 71 11.76 -1.53 -6.85
CA ALA A 71 11.87 -2.38 -5.66
C ALA A 71 11.60 -3.87 -5.92
N GLY A 72 11.15 -4.25 -7.13
CA GLY A 72 10.72 -5.60 -7.45
C GLY A 72 9.42 -6.05 -6.74
N MET A 73 8.64 -5.10 -6.21
CA MET A 73 7.42 -5.35 -5.42
C MET A 73 6.13 -5.13 -6.20
N LEU A 74 6.13 -4.41 -7.33
CA LEU A 74 4.90 -4.02 -8.03
C LEU A 74 4.00 -5.23 -8.35
N ARG A 75 4.59 -6.34 -8.82
CA ARG A 75 3.86 -7.59 -9.12
C ARG A 75 3.13 -8.22 -7.93
N LEU A 76 3.50 -7.86 -6.70
CA LEU A 76 2.87 -8.36 -5.48
C LEU A 76 1.66 -7.51 -5.08
N ILE A 77 1.52 -6.29 -5.60
CA ILE A 77 0.49 -5.34 -5.21
C ILE A 77 -0.66 -5.33 -6.22
N ASP A 78 -1.87 -5.57 -5.75
CA ASP A 78 -3.11 -5.60 -6.53
C ASP A 78 -3.78 -4.24 -6.67
N ALA A 79 -3.54 -3.31 -5.74
CA ALA A 79 -4.14 -1.98 -5.75
C ALA A 79 -3.25 -0.95 -5.03
N LEU A 80 -3.22 0.27 -5.55
CA LEU A 80 -2.56 1.43 -4.96
C LEU A 80 -3.59 2.53 -4.75
N VAL A 81 -3.51 3.25 -3.62
CA VAL A 81 -4.21 4.52 -3.40
C VAL A 81 -3.28 5.47 -2.67
N THR A 82 -2.93 6.55 -3.33
CA THR A 82 -2.22 7.68 -2.74
C THR A 82 -3.20 8.80 -2.37
N SER A 83 -2.94 9.49 -1.26
CA SER A 83 -3.77 10.63 -0.87
C SER A 83 -3.69 11.78 -1.87
N ARG A 84 -2.58 11.92 -2.61
CA ARG A 84 -2.42 12.92 -3.66
C ARG A 84 -3.47 12.76 -4.76
N ASP A 85 -3.59 11.57 -5.33
CA ASP A 85 -4.50 11.34 -6.46
C ASP A 85 -5.95 11.17 -5.99
N PHE A 86 -6.15 10.59 -4.81
CA PHE A 86 -7.50 10.38 -4.27
C PHE A 86 -8.11 11.65 -3.66
N GLY A 87 -7.29 12.56 -3.12
CA GLY A 87 -7.73 13.82 -2.51
C GLY A 87 -8.20 13.72 -1.05
N ARG A 88 -8.16 12.54 -0.44
CA ARG A 88 -8.35 12.32 1.00
C ARG A 88 -7.19 11.51 1.55
N ALA A 89 -6.75 11.80 2.77
CA ALA A 89 -5.62 11.16 3.41
C ALA A 89 -6.08 10.32 4.61
N LYS A 90 -5.33 9.27 4.95
CA LYS A 90 -5.47 8.58 6.23
C LYS A 90 -5.38 9.64 7.36
N PRO A 91 -6.24 9.60 8.39
CA PRO A 91 -7.16 8.51 8.74
C PRO A 91 -8.60 8.65 8.18
N ASP A 92 -8.85 9.48 7.17
CA ASP A 92 -10.19 9.62 6.57
C ASP A 92 -10.69 8.26 6.04
N PRO A 93 -11.87 7.76 6.48
CA PRO A 93 -12.41 6.48 6.02
C PRO A 93 -12.52 6.33 4.50
N ALA A 94 -12.71 7.43 3.76
CA ALA A 94 -12.90 7.42 2.32
C ALA A 94 -11.74 6.78 1.57
N ILE A 95 -10.49 6.95 2.03
CA ILE A 95 -9.32 6.39 1.33
C ILE A 95 -9.28 4.86 1.45
N TYR A 96 -9.73 4.32 2.58
CA TYR A 96 -9.82 2.88 2.80
C TYR A 96 -10.98 2.27 2.00
N VAL A 97 -12.10 2.99 1.88
CA VAL A 97 -13.23 2.57 1.02
C VAL A 97 -12.78 2.48 -0.44
N GLU A 98 -12.04 3.48 -0.92
CA GLU A 98 -11.49 3.46 -2.28
C GLU A 98 -10.48 2.33 -2.47
N GLY A 99 -9.59 2.13 -1.49
CA GLY A 99 -8.64 1.01 -1.50
C GLY A 99 -9.37 -0.32 -1.62
N ALA A 100 -10.40 -0.56 -0.80
CA ALA A 100 -11.19 -1.79 -0.82
C ALA A 100 -11.91 -1.99 -2.18
N ARG A 101 -12.45 -0.90 -2.75
CA ARG A 101 -13.07 -0.90 -4.08
C ARG A 101 -12.07 -1.33 -5.17
N ARG A 102 -10.87 -0.74 -5.21
CA ARG A 102 -9.81 -1.09 -6.18
C ARG A 102 -9.30 -2.51 -5.98
N LEU A 103 -9.20 -2.96 -4.74
CA LEU A 103 -8.74 -4.29 -4.37
C LEU A 103 -9.76 -5.41 -4.72
N GLY A 104 -11.03 -5.02 -4.94
CA GLY A 104 -12.13 -5.94 -5.27
C GLY A 104 -12.67 -6.71 -4.07
N VAL A 105 -12.54 -6.17 -2.86
CA VAL A 105 -12.95 -6.82 -1.60
C VAL A 105 -13.80 -5.88 -0.76
N ALA A 106 -14.68 -6.44 0.09
CA ALA A 106 -15.42 -5.63 1.05
C ALA A 106 -14.47 -5.06 2.11
N LEU A 107 -14.63 -3.77 2.46
CA LEU A 107 -13.82 -3.09 3.50
C LEU A 107 -13.84 -3.85 4.84
N ALA A 108 -14.97 -4.44 5.22
CA ALA A 108 -15.09 -5.24 6.45
C ALA A 108 -14.27 -6.55 6.43
N CYS A 109 -13.70 -6.93 5.29
CA CYS A 109 -12.83 -8.09 5.12
C CYS A 109 -11.37 -7.67 4.87
N THR A 110 -11.00 -6.43 5.16
CA THR A 110 -9.62 -5.95 5.05
C THR A 110 -9.03 -5.59 6.41
N CYS A 111 -7.71 -5.58 6.49
CA CYS A 111 -6.96 -4.92 7.55
C CYS A 111 -5.93 -3.94 6.95
N MET A 112 -5.42 -3.04 7.79
CA MET A 112 -4.32 -2.12 7.47
C MET A 112 -3.12 -2.47 8.35
N VAL A 113 -1.93 -2.48 7.76
CA VAL A 113 -0.63 -2.61 8.44
C VAL A 113 0.14 -1.32 8.18
N GLY A 114 0.56 -0.62 9.22
CA GLY A 114 1.26 0.66 9.13
C GLY A 114 1.57 1.22 10.51
#